data_AF-A0A061N0P7-F1
#
_entry.id   AF-A0A061N0P7-F1
#
_cell.length_a   1.000
_cell.length_b   1.000
_cell.length_c   1.000
_cell.angle_alpha   90.00
_cell.angle_beta   90.00
_cell.angle_gamma   90.00
#
_symmetry.space_group_name_H-M   'P 1'
#
loop_
_entity.id
_entity.type
_entity.pdbx_description
1 polymer ?
#
loop_
_entity_poly.entity_id
_entity_poly.type
_entity_poly.pdbx_seq_one_letter_code
_entity_poly.pdbx_strand_id
1 'polypeptide(L)' 'MSNTSISNIPSDADLVITHKDLTTRAKEQQPNAEHISVDNFLNSPRYTELVERLKN' A
#
# COMPACT_ATOMS: atom_id res chain seq x y z
N MET A 1 -13.79 2.14 -1.80
CA MET A 1 -12.35 1.83 -1.81
C MET A 1 -12.22 0.34 -2.10
N SER A 2 -11.64 -0.04 -3.24
CA SER A 2 -11.48 -1.44 -3.62
C SER A 2 -10.06 -1.87 -3.33
N ASN A 3 -9.88 -3.06 -2.78
CA ASN A 3 -8.60 -3.75 -2.79
C ASN A 3 -8.44 -4.51 -4.12
N THR A 4 -7.20 -4.78 -4.49
CA THR A 4 -6.85 -5.62 -5.65
C THR A 4 -5.74 -6.59 -5.24
N SER A 5 -5.61 -7.70 -5.97
CA SER A 5 -4.49 -8.63 -5.79
C SER A 5 -3.19 -7.99 -6.28
N ILE A 6 -2.05 -8.42 -5.71
CA ILE A 6 -0.72 -7.90 -6.11
C ILE A 6 -0.48 -8.04 -7.61
N SER A 7 -0.91 -9.16 -8.21
CA SER A 7 -0.75 -9.40 -9.65
C SER A 7 -1.54 -8.41 -10.53
N ASN A 8 -2.54 -7.72 -9.96
CA ASN A 8 -3.42 -6.80 -10.65
C ASN A 8 -3.26 -5.37 -10.10
N ILE A 9 -2.05 -5.01 -9.65
CA ILE A 9 -1.73 -3.61 -9.33
C ILE A 9 -1.81 -2.80 -10.64
N PRO A 10 -2.63 -1.73 -10.70
CA PRO A 10 -2.72 -0.88 -11.87
C PRO A 10 -1.37 -0.26 -12.26
N SER A 11 -1.13 -0.11 -13.56
CA SER A 11 0.11 0.46 -14.07
C SER A 11 0.27 1.95 -13.75
N ASP A 12 -0.84 2.62 -13.50
CA ASP A 12 -0.99 4.04 -13.16
C ASP A 12 -1.15 4.27 -11.65
N ALA A 13 -0.90 3.26 -10.82
CA ALA A 13 -0.97 3.41 -9.38
C ALA A 13 0.15 4.32 -8.86
N ASP A 14 -0.22 5.44 -8.24
CA ASP A 14 0.74 6.34 -7.58
C ASP A 14 1.17 5.82 -6.19
N LEU A 15 0.27 5.14 -5.48
CA LEU A 15 0.48 4.66 -4.11
C LEU A 15 -0.07 3.24 -3.93
N VAL A 16 0.76 2.34 -3.40
CA VAL A 16 0.42 0.95 -3.11
C VAL A 16 0.64 0.66 -1.62
N ILE A 17 -0.44 0.31 -0.92
CA ILE A 17 -0.39 -0.06 0.51
C ILE A 17 -0.54 -1.58 0.63
N THR A 18 0.45 -2.27 1.19
CA THR A 18 0.44 -3.73 1.34
C THR A 18 0.85 -4.18 2.74
N HIS A 19 0.57 -5.44 3.07
CA HIS A 19 1.19 -6.06 4.24
C HIS A 19 2.71 -6.12 4.05
N LYS A 20 3.50 -6.00 5.12
CA LYS A 20 4.97 -6.02 5.02
C LYS A 20 5.52 -7.23 4.27
N ASP A 21 4.91 -8.41 4.44
CA ASP A 21 5.34 -9.66 3.81
C ASP A 21 5.09 -9.68 2.30
N LEU A 22 4.23 -8.78 1.83
CA LEU A 22 3.79 -8.66 0.45
C LEU A 22 4.41 -7.46 -0.28
N THR A 23 5.04 -6.54 0.46
CA THR A 23 5.60 -5.31 -0.11
C THR A 23 6.69 -5.59 -1.14
N THR A 24 7.55 -6.57 -0.91
CA THR A 24 8.60 -6.92 -1.88
C THR A 24 7.97 -7.32 -3.22
N ARG A 25 6.96 -8.18 -3.20
CA ARG A 25 6.26 -8.63 -4.40
C ARG A 25 5.50 -7.50 -5.10
N ALA A 26 4.95 -6.56 -4.35
CA ALA A 26 4.29 -5.38 -4.90
C ALA A 26 5.29 -4.43 -5.59
N LYS A 27 6.48 -4.25 -5.02
CA LYS A 27 7.57 -3.47 -5.63
C LYS A 27 8.10 -4.11 -6.91
N GLU A 28 8.19 -5.43 -6.95
CA GLU A 28 8.56 -6.16 -8.17
C GLU A 28 7.52 -5.95 -9.29
N GLN A 29 6.23 -5.96 -8.94
CA GLN A 29 5.15 -5.78 -9.91
C GLN A 29 5.04 -4.34 -10.42
N GLN A 30 5.15 -3.35 -9.53
CA GLN A 30 5.05 -1.94 -9.85
C GLN A 30 6.13 -1.15 -9.12
N PRO A 31 7.37 -1.08 -9.65
CA PRO A 31 8.48 -0.43 -8.97
C PRO A 31 8.37 1.09 -8.93
N ASN A 32 7.53 1.70 -9.78
CA ASN A 32 7.44 3.15 -9.94
C ASN A 32 6.44 3.82 -8.97
N ALA A 33 5.62 3.03 -8.27
CA ALA A 33 4.68 3.56 -7.28
C ALA A 33 5.36 3.82 -5.93
N GLU A 34 4.79 4.71 -5.10
CA GLU A 34 5.13 4.79 -3.69
C GLU A 34 4.59 3.54 -2.97
N HIS A 35 5.41 2.86 -2.18
CA HIS A 35 5.01 1.64 -1.45
C HIS A 35 5.01 1.86 0.05
N ILE A 36 3.87 1.60 0.69
CA ILE A 36 3.75 1.66 2.15
C ILE A 36 3.39 0.28 2.71
N SER A 37 4.25 -0.22 3.58
CA SER A 37 4.05 -1.48 4.29
C SER A 37 3.30 -1.26 5.60
N VAL A 38 2.28 -2.08 5.85
CA VAL A 38 1.59 -2.15 7.14
C VAL A 38 1.74 -3.54 7.76
N ASP A 39 1.83 -3.59 9.08
CA ASP A 39 2.04 -4.83 9.85
C ASP A 39 0.71 -5.42 10.39
N ASN A 40 -0.31 -4.57 10.54
CA ASN A 40 -1.65 -5.01 10.88
C ASN A 40 -2.67 -3.95 10.42
N PHE A 41 -3.54 -4.32 9.48
CA PHE A 41 -4.47 -3.39 8.83
C PHE A 41 -5.51 -2.78 9.77
N LEU A 42 -5.81 -3.45 10.89
CA LEU A 42 -6.91 -3.08 11.79
C LEU A 42 -6.46 -2.50 13.14
N ASN A 43 -5.19 -2.66 13.52
CA ASN A 43 -4.72 -2.31 14.89
C ASN A 43 -3.40 -1.53 14.93
N SER A 44 -2.91 -1.00 13.80
CA SER A 44 -1.65 -0.24 13.80
C SER A 44 -1.91 1.27 13.81
N PRO A 45 -1.34 2.05 14.75
CA PRO A 45 -1.41 3.52 14.77
C PRO A 45 -0.89 4.17 13.46
N ARG A 46 -0.14 3.41 12.66
CA ARG A 46 0.29 3.79 11.30
C ARG A 46 -0.87 4.11 10.35
N TYR A 47 -2.03 3.45 10.49
CA TYR A 47 -3.17 3.72 9.62
C TYR A 47 -3.72 5.13 9.86
N THR A 48 -3.79 5.55 11.13
CA THR A 48 -4.23 6.90 11.51
C THR A 48 -3.29 7.98 10.96
N GLU A 49 -1.97 7.80 11.08
CA GLU A 49 -0.98 8.72 10.50
C GLU A 49 -1.07 8.82 8.97
N LEU A 50 -1.32 7.69 8.30
CA LEU A 50 -1.48 7.64 6.85
C LEU A 50 -2.74 8.40 6.39
N VAL A 51 -3.87 8.20 7.09
CA VAL A 51 -5.14 8.90 6.79
C VAL A 51 -5.03 10.40 7.08
N GLU A 52 -4.33 10.80 8.13
CA GLU A 52 -4.06 12.21 8.44
C GLU A 52 -3.18 12.86 7.35
N ARG A 53 -2.13 12.18 6.87
CA ARG A 53 -1.25 12.66 5.80
C ARG A 53 -1.99 12.85 4.46
N LEU A 54 -2.97 12.00 4.14
CA LEU A 54 -3.71 12.02 2.87
C LEU A 54 -4.92 12.97 2.86
N LYS A 55 -5.28 13.57 4.02
CA LYS A 55 -6.42 14.50 4.14
C LYS A 55 -6.08 15.96 3.81
N ASN A 56 -4.79 16.30 3.66
CA ASN A 56 -4.30 17.64 3.31
C ASN A 56 -3.80 17.68 1.87
#